data_AF-A0A7S4RYF6-F1
#
_entry.id   AF-A0A7S4RYF6-F1
#
_cell.length_a   1.000
_cell.length_b   1.000
_cell.length_c   1.000
_cell.angle_alpha   90.00
_cell.angle_beta   90.00
_cell.angle_gamma   90.00
#
_symmetry.space_group_name_H-M   'P 1'
#
loop_
_entity.id
_entity.type
_entity.pdbx_description
1 polymer ?
#
loop_
_entity_poly.entity_id
_entity_poly.type
_entity_poly.pdbx_seq_one_letter_code
_entity_poly.pdbx_strand_id
1 'polypeptide(L)'
;VIERAREAFSSVDVTSFPWIQNMMEFHPATITPPLAVLAVAIGIILHAPFSFMYHWLCAHHLPPGVARIEHWSGRLDKSFIHVMSTCISYATSGSWKYFLVCAILNADCIYRQFLPEVRPRRNLTRIGLSLTASTIPIFWRGEALLFGKIYSILTLMTWLFAKYPFGGWSHTAFHGAIMFLSPLFMTAACNLSSSRAQIQTAAMHAVLQGAM
;
A
#
# COMPACT_ATOMS: atom_id res chain seq x y z
N VAL A 1 16.77 8.17 -29.44
CA VAL A 1 16.45 7.25 -28.31
C VAL A 1 14.95 7.28 -27.98
N ILE A 2 14.36 8.45 -27.75
CA ILE A 2 12.91 8.59 -27.45
C ILE A 2 12.02 8.05 -28.58
N GLU A 3 12.31 8.36 -29.85
CA GLU A 3 11.50 7.83 -30.97
C GLU A 3 11.61 6.31 -31.14
N ARG A 4 12.80 5.74 -30.99
CA ARG A 4 12.99 4.28 -31.01
C ARG A 4 12.26 3.57 -29.87
N ALA A 5 12.20 4.18 -28.69
CA ALA A 5 11.39 3.66 -27.58
C ALA A 5 9.90 3.75 -27.89
N ARG A 6 9.43 4.85 -28.49
CA ARG A 6 8.02 5.03 -28.90
C ARG A 6 7.61 4.00 -29.95
N GLU A 7 8.43 3.76 -30.97
CA GLU A 7 8.20 2.72 -31.97
C GLU A 7 8.14 1.33 -31.33
N ALA A 8 9.11 1.01 -30.46
CA ALA A 8 9.17 -0.27 -29.76
C ALA A 8 7.95 -0.52 -28.84
N PHE A 9 7.37 0.51 -28.22
CA PHE A 9 6.16 0.36 -27.42
C PHE A 9 4.88 0.35 -28.27
N SER A 10 4.88 1.04 -29.42
CA SER A 10 3.72 1.06 -30.32
C SER A 10 3.48 -0.25 -31.06
N SER A 11 4.50 -1.11 -31.18
CA SER A 11 4.42 -2.44 -31.79
C SER A 11 4.05 -3.54 -30.80
N VAL A 12 4.01 -3.26 -29.49
CA VAL A 12 3.56 -4.23 -28.50
C VAL A 12 2.03 -4.25 -28.52
N ASP A 13 1.47 -5.27 -29.14
CA ASP A 13 0.06 -5.59 -28.98
C ASP A 13 -0.17 -6.07 -27.54
N VAL A 14 -0.54 -5.14 -26.66
CA VAL A 14 -0.91 -5.45 -25.28
C VAL A 14 -2.09 -6.43 -25.21
N THR A 15 -2.93 -6.53 -26.25
CA THR A 15 -4.02 -7.50 -26.28
C THR A 15 -3.56 -8.92 -26.61
N SER A 16 -2.31 -9.13 -27.03
CA SER A 16 -1.75 -10.46 -27.27
C SER A 16 -1.29 -11.19 -26.00
N PHE A 17 -1.20 -10.48 -24.87
CA PHE A 17 -0.82 -11.12 -23.62
C PHE A 17 -1.97 -12.01 -23.12
N PRO A 18 -1.74 -13.32 -22.87
CA PRO A 18 -2.81 -14.24 -22.48
C PRO A 18 -3.57 -13.79 -21.22
N TRP A 19 -2.92 -13.07 -20.30
CA TRP A 19 -3.58 -12.54 -19.11
C TRP A 19 -4.49 -11.35 -19.42
N ILE A 20 -4.17 -10.52 -20.43
CA ILE A 20 -5.04 -9.44 -20.89
C ILE A 20 -6.23 -10.03 -21.64
N GLN A 21 -6.01 -11.02 -22.51
CA GLN A 21 -7.09 -11.75 -23.18
C GLN A 21 -8.01 -12.40 -22.16
N ASN A 22 -7.46 -13.09 -21.16
CA ASN A 22 -8.25 -13.64 -20.06
C ASN A 22 -9.02 -12.54 -19.29
N MET A 23 -8.44 -11.36 -19.05
CA MET A 23 -9.17 -10.26 -18.40
C MET A 23 -10.28 -9.65 -19.28
N MET A 24 -10.13 -9.68 -20.60
CA MET A 24 -11.15 -9.18 -21.55
C MET A 24 -12.22 -10.22 -21.88
N GLU A 25 -11.86 -11.51 -21.94
CA GLU A 25 -12.76 -12.65 -22.18
C GLU A 25 -13.52 -13.08 -20.92
N PHE A 26 -13.00 -12.76 -19.71
CA PHE A 26 -13.82 -12.75 -18.50
C PHE A 26 -14.90 -11.68 -18.67
N HIS A 27 -16.06 -12.07 -19.22
CA HIS A 27 -17.27 -11.26 -19.26
C HIS A 27 -17.56 -10.67 -17.86
N PRO A 28 -17.29 -9.37 -17.62
CA PRO A 28 -17.02 -8.84 -16.29
C PRO A 28 -18.23 -8.21 -15.60
N ALA A 29 -19.46 -8.58 -15.98
CA ALA A 29 -20.61 -7.74 -15.70
C ALA A 29 -20.96 -7.55 -14.21
N THR A 30 -20.51 -8.36 -13.24
CA THR A 30 -21.01 -8.17 -11.86
C THR A 30 -20.14 -8.59 -10.66
N ILE A 31 -18.95 -9.19 -10.82
CA ILE A 31 -18.17 -9.61 -9.63
C ILE A 31 -16.98 -8.69 -9.41
N THR A 32 -17.27 -7.51 -8.87
CA THR A 32 -16.22 -6.62 -8.36
C THR A 32 -15.60 -7.23 -7.10
N PRO A 33 -14.26 -7.17 -6.91
CA PRO A 33 -13.64 -7.57 -5.66
C PRO A 33 -14.26 -6.80 -4.48
N PRO A 34 -14.24 -7.36 -3.26
CA PRO A 34 -14.75 -6.66 -2.10
C PRO A 34 -14.10 -5.28 -1.95
N LEU A 35 -14.91 -4.27 -1.60
CA LEU A 35 -14.42 -2.89 -1.52
C LEU A 35 -13.26 -2.75 -0.52
N ALA A 36 -13.24 -3.55 0.55
CA ALA A 36 -12.12 -3.60 1.49
C ALA A 36 -10.82 -4.11 0.85
N VAL A 37 -10.90 -5.11 -0.02
CA VAL A 37 -9.76 -5.65 -0.77
C VAL A 37 -9.26 -4.62 -1.78
N LEU A 38 -10.19 -3.96 -2.50
CA LEU A 38 -9.86 -2.86 -3.39
C LEU A 38 -9.18 -1.70 -2.66
N ALA A 39 -9.61 -1.37 -1.45
CA ALA A 39 -8.98 -0.32 -0.65
C ALA A 39 -7.50 -0.63 -0.36
N VAL A 40 -7.14 -1.88 -0.03
CA VAL A 40 -5.72 -2.27 0.13
C VAL A 40 -4.97 -2.05 -1.19
N ALA A 41 -5.50 -2.57 -2.30
CA ALA A 41 -4.87 -2.46 -3.61
C ALA A 41 -4.64 -1.00 -4.02
N ILE A 42 -5.67 -0.16 -3.89
CA ILE A 42 -5.62 1.28 -4.19
C ILE A 42 -4.55 1.96 -3.32
N GLY A 43 -4.52 1.69 -2.02
CA GLY A 43 -3.52 2.27 -1.13
C GLY A 43 -2.08 1.96 -1.57
N ILE A 44 -1.81 0.69 -1.93
CA ILE A 44 -0.49 0.25 -2.40
C ILE A 44 -0.15 0.88 -3.75
N ILE A 45 -1.07 0.81 -4.71
CA ILE A 45 -0.89 1.33 -6.08
C ILE A 45 -0.65 2.84 -6.06
N LEU A 46 -1.37 3.58 -5.22
CA LEU A 46 -1.19 5.02 -5.11
C LEU A 46 0.16 5.39 -4.47
N HIS A 47 0.67 4.61 -3.53
CA HIS A 47 1.94 4.91 -2.85
C HIS A 47 3.18 4.53 -3.69
N ALA A 48 3.16 3.38 -4.35
CA ALA A 48 4.34 2.82 -5.02
C ALA A 48 5.05 3.78 -6.02
N PRO A 49 4.33 4.52 -6.89
CA PRO A 49 4.97 5.45 -7.84
C PRO A 49 5.75 6.57 -7.16
N PHE A 50 5.21 7.15 -6.07
CA PHE A 50 5.88 8.23 -5.36
C PHE A 50 7.10 7.75 -4.59
N SER A 51 7.03 6.55 -4.00
CA SER A 51 8.17 5.96 -3.31
C SER A 51 9.30 5.61 -4.29
N PHE A 52 8.95 4.99 -5.41
CA PHE A 52 9.91 4.69 -6.47
C PHE A 52 10.56 5.97 -7.01
N MET A 53 9.77 6.98 -7.35
CA MET A 53 10.26 8.27 -7.85
C MET A 53 11.19 8.96 -6.85
N TYR A 54 10.85 8.98 -5.56
CA TYR A 54 11.71 9.57 -4.52
C TYR A 54 13.07 8.85 -4.46
N HIS A 55 13.06 7.53 -4.45
CA HIS A 55 14.30 6.74 -4.41
C HIS A 55 15.14 6.87 -5.68
N TRP A 56 14.49 6.92 -6.84
CA TRP A 56 15.14 7.17 -8.12
C TRP A 56 15.85 8.53 -8.13
N LEU A 57 15.17 9.59 -7.67
CA LEU A 57 15.77 10.92 -7.54
C LEU A 57 16.91 10.95 -6.52
N CYS A 58 16.80 10.23 -5.40
CA CYS A 58 17.89 10.09 -4.43
C CYS A 58 19.14 9.42 -5.00
N ALA A 59 18.95 8.44 -5.89
CA ALA A 59 20.06 7.71 -6.51
C ALA A 59 20.78 8.54 -7.57
N HIS A 60 20.05 9.36 -8.33
CA HIS A 60 20.59 9.99 -9.55
C HIS A 60 20.76 11.51 -9.49
N HIS A 61 19.98 12.21 -8.66
CA HIS A 61 19.86 13.67 -8.76
C HIS A 61 20.07 14.40 -7.43
N LEU A 62 19.74 13.79 -6.29
CA LEU A 62 19.75 14.51 -5.01
C LEU A 62 21.05 14.26 -4.23
N PRO A 63 21.73 15.34 -3.79
CA PRO A 63 22.91 15.21 -2.94
C PRO A 63 22.55 14.55 -1.60
N PRO A 64 23.48 13.86 -0.93
CA PRO A 64 23.24 13.29 0.39
C PRO A 64 22.94 14.37 1.44
N GLY A 65 22.28 13.95 2.54
CA GLY A 65 21.98 14.82 3.69
C GLY A 65 20.57 15.43 3.67
N VAL A 66 20.44 16.62 4.27
CA VAL A 66 19.16 17.29 4.56
C VAL A 66 18.35 17.56 3.29
N ALA A 67 19.02 17.85 2.17
CA ALA A 67 18.40 18.10 0.89
C ALA A 67 17.43 16.97 0.45
N ARG A 68 17.71 15.70 0.78
CA ARG A 68 16.82 14.58 0.44
C ARG A 68 15.53 14.58 1.25
N ILE A 69 15.61 14.96 2.53
CA ILE A 69 14.48 14.91 3.47
C ILE A 69 13.47 16.01 3.13
N GLU A 70 13.97 17.19 2.76
CA GLU A 70 13.16 18.38 2.48
C GLU A 70 12.67 18.46 1.03
N HIS A 71 13.25 17.67 0.13
CA HIS A 71 12.85 17.61 -1.27
C HIS A 71 11.37 17.22 -1.42
N TRP A 72 10.69 17.83 -2.39
CA TRP A 72 9.25 17.64 -2.61
C TRP A 72 8.88 16.16 -2.83
N SER A 73 9.71 15.39 -3.52
CA SER A 73 9.43 13.95 -3.75
C SER A 73 9.48 13.14 -2.46
N GLY A 74 10.38 13.48 -1.52
CA GLY A 74 10.44 12.88 -0.20
C GLY A 74 9.28 13.29 0.72
N ARG A 75 8.64 14.43 0.45
CA ARG A 75 7.40 14.85 1.13
C ARG A 75 6.18 14.10 0.56
N LEU A 76 6.14 13.90 -0.76
CA LEU A 76 5.09 13.11 -1.42
C LEU A 76 5.14 11.64 -0.99
N ASP A 77 6.30 11.00 -1.02
CA ASP A 77 6.49 9.61 -0.55
C ASP A 77 5.87 9.42 0.86
N LYS A 78 6.29 10.24 1.83
CA LYS A 78 5.73 10.20 3.20
C LYS A 78 4.24 10.52 3.24
N SER A 79 3.74 11.43 2.41
CA SER A 79 2.31 11.77 2.36
C SER A 79 1.48 10.59 1.84
N PHE A 80 1.98 9.86 0.84
CA PHE A 80 1.28 8.71 0.30
C PHE A 80 1.33 7.47 1.20
N ILE A 81 2.29 7.38 2.14
CA ILE A 81 2.20 6.41 3.26
C ILE A 81 0.93 6.66 4.09
N HIS A 82 0.58 7.93 4.36
CA HIS A 82 -0.63 8.30 5.10
C HIS A 82 -1.92 8.05 4.30
N VAL A 83 -1.89 8.28 2.98
CA VAL A 83 -3.00 7.88 2.08
C VAL A 83 -3.20 6.38 2.11
N MET A 84 -2.12 5.61 1.94
CA MET A 84 -2.15 4.14 2.03
C MET A 84 -2.69 3.68 3.38
N SER A 85 -2.22 4.25 4.50
CA SER A 85 -2.68 3.91 5.84
C SER A 85 -4.16 4.23 6.05
N THR A 86 -4.66 5.30 5.43
CA THR A 86 -6.10 5.64 5.42
C THR A 86 -6.89 4.57 4.69
N CYS A 87 -6.46 4.15 3.50
CA CYS A 87 -7.10 3.05 2.78
C CYS A 87 -7.06 1.73 3.57
N ILE A 88 -5.92 1.41 4.19
CA ILE A 88 -5.77 0.23 5.06
C ILE A 88 -6.75 0.31 6.24
N SER A 89 -6.99 1.49 6.82
CA SER A 89 -7.96 1.61 7.93
C SER A 89 -9.40 1.23 7.55
N TYR A 90 -9.81 1.49 6.29
CA TYR A 90 -11.08 0.98 5.78
C TYR A 90 -10.99 -0.52 5.53
N ALA A 91 -9.93 -0.96 4.84
CA ALA A 91 -9.73 -2.35 4.50
C ALA A 91 -9.70 -3.28 5.72
N THR A 92 -9.18 -2.79 6.85
CA THR A 92 -9.13 -3.55 8.09
C THR A 92 -10.37 -3.39 8.92
N SER A 93 -11.24 -2.39 8.73
CA SER A 93 -12.43 -2.18 9.59
C SER A 93 -13.77 -2.50 8.92
N GLY A 94 -13.85 -2.38 7.60
CA GLY A 94 -15.10 -2.36 6.85
C GLY A 94 -16.02 -1.17 7.22
N SER A 95 -15.50 -0.15 7.92
CA SER A 95 -16.29 0.93 8.51
C SER A 95 -15.91 2.29 7.95
N TRP A 96 -16.86 2.93 7.27
CA TRP A 96 -16.71 4.32 6.79
C TRP A 96 -16.44 5.31 7.91
N LYS A 97 -17.05 5.11 9.09
CA LYS A 97 -16.81 5.99 10.26
C LYS A 97 -15.36 5.92 10.72
N TYR A 98 -14.82 4.71 10.82
CA TYR A 98 -13.43 4.50 11.22
C TYR A 98 -12.44 5.05 10.18
N PHE A 99 -12.74 4.82 8.91
CA PHE A 99 -12.01 5.40 7.78
C PHE A 99 -11.96 6.93 7.86
N LEU A 100 -13.09 7.60 8.09
CA LEU A 100 -13.13 9.07 8.18
C LEU A 100 -12.30 9.61 9.35
N VAL A 101 -12.34 8.96 10.52
CA VAL A 101 -11.50 9.34 11.67
C VAL A 101 -10.02 9.21 11.32
N CYS A 102 -9.62 8.09 10.71
CA CYS A 102 -8.23 7.89 10.27
C CYS A 102 -7.84 8.83 9.14
N ALA A 103 -8.77 9.19 8.25
CA ALA A 103 -8.53 10.14 7.16
C ALA A 103 -8.24 11.54 7.69
N ILE A 104 -8.97 12.00 8.71
CA ILE A 104 -8.71 13.30 9.36
C ILE A 104 -7.31 13.30 10.01
N LEU A 105 -6.98 12.25 10.76
CA LEU A 105 -5.65 12.09 11.36
C LEU A 105 -4.54 12.14 10.29
N ASN A 106 -4.73 11.41 9.19
CA ASN A 106 -3.76 11.34 8.11
C ASN A 106 -3.68 12.63 7.30
N ALA A 107 -4.78 13.36 7.12
CA ALA A 107 -4.80 14.66 6.48
C ALA A 107 -3.96 15.69 7.28
N ASP A 108 -4.07 15.72 8.61
CA ASP A 108 -3.17 16.55 9.44
C ASP A 108 -1.71 16.14 9.25
N CYS A 109 -1.42 14.83 9.22
CA CYS A 109 -0.06 14.36 9.01
C CYS A 109 0.50 14.76 7.63
N ILE A 110 -0.31 14.65 6.57
CA ILE A 110 0.03 15.07 5.20
C ILE A 110 0.28 16.57 5.15
N TYR A 111 -0.64 17.39 5.67
CA TYR A 111 -0.49 18.85 5.73
C TYR A 111 0.85 19.24 6.34
N ARG A 112 1.26 18.57 7.41
CA ARG A 112 2.53 18.86 8.10
C ARG A 112 3.78 18.45 7.33
N GLN A 113 3.69 17.57 6.33
CA GLN A 113 4.82 17.29 5.44
C GLN A 113 5.16 18.50 4.56
N PHE A 114 4.21 19.42 4.35
CA PHE A 114 4.36 20.59 3.49
C PHE A 114 4.65 21.89 4.28
N LEU A 115 4.83 21.81 5.60
CA LEU A 115 5.33 22.94 6.38
C LEU A 115 6.80 23.23 6.04
N PRO A 116 7.29 24.48 6.24
CA PRO A 116 8.67 24.84 5.92
C PRO A 116 9.70 23.93 6.61
N GLU A 117 9.51 23.65 7.89
CA GLU A 117 10.41 22.80 8.69
C GLU A 117 9.92 21.35 8.74
N VAL A 118 10.74 20.41 8.28
CA VAL A 118 10.48 18.97 8.40
C VAL A 118 11.22 18.42 9.61
N ARG A 119 10.48 17.81 10.56
CA ARG A 119 11.07 17.19 11.77
C ARG A 119 11.04 15.65 11.66
N PRO A 120 12.15 14.97 11.28
CA PRO A 120 12.14 13.55 10.94
C PRO A 120 11.62 12.63 12.05
N ARG A 121 12.05 12.86 13.30
CA ARG A 121 11.61 12.06 14.45
C ARG A 121 10.10 12.11 14.66
N ARG A 122 9.53 13.32 14.60
CA ARG A 122 8.08 13.53 14.75
C ARG A 122 7.30 12.89 13.60
N ASN A 123 7.84 12.95 12.39
CA ASN A 123 7.23 12.32 11.23
C ASN A 123 7.25 10.79 11.33
N LEU A 124 8.34 10.21 11.81
CA LEU A 124 8.42 8.76 12.07
C LEU A 124 7.37 8.33 13.11
N THR A 125 7.23 9.08 14.20
CA THR A 125 6.17 8.82 15.21
C THR A 125 4.77 8.87 14.60
N ARG A 126 4.49 9.85 13.72
CA ARG A 126 3.19 9.97 13.04
C ARG A 126 2.89 8.81 12.11
N ILE A 127 3.87 8.37 11.33
CA ILE A 127 3.74 7.19 10.47
C ILE A 127 3.44 5.97 11.34
N GLY A 128 4.20 5.76 12.42
CA GLY A 128 3.96 4.67 13.36
C GLY A 128 2.57 4.70 14.00
N LEU A 129 2.11 5.88 14.42
CA LEU A 129 0.76 6.07 14.97
C LEU A 129 -0.33 5.77 13.94
N SER A 130 -0.17 6.24 12.69
CA SER A 130 -1.13 5.98 11.62
C SER A 130 -1.23 4.49 11.29
N LEU A 131 -0.09 3.82 11.13
CA LEU A 131 -0.05 2.38 10.86
C LEU A 131 -0.68 1.60 12.01
N THR A 132 -0.33 1.94 13.26
CA THR A 132 -0.93 1.35 14.46
C THR A 132 -2.46 1.53 14.45
N ALA A 133 -2.95 2.76 14.27
CA ALA A 133 -4.38 3.07 14.19
C ALA A 133 -5.08 2.25 13.09
N SER A 134 -4.46 2.09 11.92
CA SER A 134 -5.03 1.30 10.82
C SER A 134 -5.13 -0.20 11.11
N THR A 135 -4.47 -0.72 12.15
CA THR A 135 -4.49 -2.16 12.52
C THR A 135 -5.34 -2.49 13.74
N ILE A 136 -5.75 -1.50 14.55
CA ILE A 136 -6.58 -1.71 15.75
C ILE A 136 -7.85 -2.55 15.46
N PRO A 137 -8.57 -2.35 14.34
CA PRO A 137 -9.75 -3.16 14.03
C PRO A 137 -9.46 -4.67 13.92
N ILE A 138 -8.28 -5.08 13.47
CA ILE A 138 -7.88 -6.49 13.37
C ILE A 138 -7.80 -7.10 14.78
N PHE A 139 -7.20 -6.36 15.72
CA PHE A 139 -7.14 -6.78 17.13
C PHE A 139 -8.53 -6.85 17.76
N TRP A 140 -9.38 -5.83 17.55
CA TRP A 140 -10.74 -5.81 18.12
C TRP A 140 -11.64 -6.93 17.60
N ARG A 141 -11.43 -7.43 16.39
CA ARG A 141 -12.16 -8.60 15.87
C ARG A 141 -11.67 -9.93 16.43
N GLY A 142 -10.65 -9.95 17.29
CA GLY A 142 -10.09 -11.17 17.85
C GLY A 142 -9.17 -11.94 16.89
N GLU A 143 -8.72 -11.32 15.79
CA GLU A 143 -7.78 -11.94 14.83
C GLU A 143 -6.33 -11.86 15.33
N ALA A 144 -6.09 -12.32 16.57
CA ALA A 144 -4.82 -12.12 17.30
C ALA A 144 -3.60 -12.67 16.56
N LEU A 145 -3.73 -13.83 15.89
CA LEU A 145 -2.64 -14.41 15.12
C LEU A 145 -2.24 -13.52 13.92
N LEU A 146 -3.23 -13.00 13.19
CA LEU A 146 -2.98 -12.11 12.05
C LEU A 146 -2.38 -10.77 12.51
N PHE A 147 -2.94 -10.20 13.58
CA PHE A 147 -2.41 -9.01 14.23
C PHE A 147 -0.94 -9.20 14.66
N GLY A 148 -0.61 -10.33 15.29
CA GLY A 148 0.74 -10.66 15.72
C GLY A 148 1.74 -10.80 14.55
N LYS A 149 1.31 -11.38 13.41
CA LYS A 149 2.12 -11.43 12.18
C LYS A 149 2.41 -10.04 11.64
N ILE A 150 1.39 -9.18 11.56
CA ILE A 150 1.54 -7.78 11.10
C ILE A 150 2.49 -7.02 12.03
N TYR A 151 2.30 -7.11 13.35
CA TYR A 151 3.14 -6.40 14.32
C TYR A 151 4.59 -6.91 14.36
N SER A 152 4.81 -8.21 14.16
CA SER A 152 6.16 -8.75 14.02
C SER A 152 6.90 -8.10 12.83
N ILE A 153 6.23 -7.98 11.68
CA ILE A 153 6.79 -7.32 10.50
C ILE A 153 7.00 -5.82 10.74
N LEU A 154 6.01 -5.12 11.32
CA LEU A 154 6.15 -3.69 11.66
C LEU A 154 7.30 -3.44 12.64
N THR A 155 7.53 -4.35 13.59
CA THR A 155 8.65 -4.28 14.53
C THR A 155 9.99 -4.47 13.81
N LEU A 156 10.08 -5.49 12.95
CA LEU A 156 11.26 -5.72 12.11
C LEU A 156 11.56 -4.51 11.22
N MET A 157 10.55 -3.97 10.54
CA MET A 157 10.65 -2.76 9.72
C MET A 157 11.14 -1.56 10.53
N THR A 158 10.57 -1.34 11.72
CA THR A 158 11.00 -0.25 12.61
C THR A 158 12.45 -0.43 13.03
N TRP A 159 12.87 -1.66 13.35
CA TRP A 159 14.27 -1.95 13.67
C TRP A 159 15.21 -1.68 12.48
N LEU A 160 14.88 -2.17 11.29
CA LEU A 160 15.66 -1.94 10.06
C LEU A 160 15.82 -0.44 9.76
N PHE A 161 14.74 0.33 9.88
CA PHE A 161 14.74 1.75 9.56
C PHE A 161 15.31 2.63 10.68
N ALA A 162 15.18 2.24 11.95
CA ALA A 162 15.68 3.05 13.07
C ALA A 162 17.16 2.78 13.38
N LYS A 163 17.64 1.54 13.18
CA LYS A 163 19.00 1.14 13.56
C LYS A 163 19.96 1.02 12.39
N TYR A 164 19.46 0.91 11.17
CA TYR A 164 20.30 0.69 9.97
C TYR A 164 21.35 -0.42 10.15
N PRO A 165 20.97 -1.64 10.60
CA PRO A 165 21.92 -2.71 10.93
C PRO A 165 22.79 -3.17 9.75
N PHE A 166 22.36 -2.91 8.51
CA PHE A 166 23.07 -3.24 7.27
C PHE A 166 23.55 -2.00 6.52
N GLY A 167 23.71 -0.87 7.23
CA GLY A 167 24.04 0.41 6.60
C GLY A 167 23.00 0.79 5.54
N GLY A 168 23.45 1.28 4.38
CA GLY A 168 22.58 1.72 3.28
C GLY A 168 21.58 0.66 2.78
N TRP A 169 21.90 -0.64 2.93
CA TRP A 169 21.02 -1.74 2.52
C TRP A 169 19.83 -1.96 3.45
N SER A 170 19.86 -1.39 4.66
CA SER A 170 18.76 -1.56 5.62
C SER A 170 17.44 -1.01 5.08
N HIS A 171 17.51 0.06 4.26
CA HIS A 171 16.32 0.64 3.62
C HIS A 171 15.76 -0.26 2.51
N THR A 172 16.63 -0.92 1.74
CA THR A 172 16.22 -1.95 0.77
C THR A 172 15.60 -3.15 1.48
N ALA A 173 16.21 -3.62 2.57
CA ALA A 173 15.67 -4.70 3.39
C ALA A 173 14.30 -4.33 4.02
N PHE A 174 14.14 -3.07 4.44
CA PHE A 174 12.85 -2.53 4.90
C PHE A 174 11.76 -2.65 3.82
N HIS A 175 12.08 -2.30 2.57
CA HIS A 175 11.16 -2.48 1.44
C HIS A 175 10.91 -3.96 1.10
N GLY A 176 11.89 -4.84 1.31
CA GLY A 176 11.64 -6.29 1.23
C GLY A 176 10.65 -6.76 2.30
N ALA A 177 10.81 -6.29 3.55
CA ALA A 177 9.92 -6.64 4.65
C ALA A 177 8.49 -6.10 4.47
N ILE A 178 8.33 -4.86 3.98
CA ILE A 178 7.00 -4.25 3.80
C ILE A 178 6.15 -4.99 2.76
N MET A 179 6.77 -5.66 1.76
CA MET A 179 6.04 -6.44 0.75
C MET A 179 5.20 -7.57 1.38
N PHE A 180 5.62 -8.11 2.53
CA PHE A 180 4.87 -9.13 3.26
C PHE A 180 3.65 -8.59 4.00
N LEU A 181 3.53 -7.28 4.22
CA LEU A 181 2.33 -6.69 4.83
C LEU A 181 1.13 -6.70 3.88
N SER A 182 1.37 -6.52 2.57
CA SER A 182 0.30 -6.49 1.56
C SER A 182 -0.61 -7.73 1.59
N PRO A 183 -0.11 -8.98 1.51
CA PRO A 183 -0.97 -10.16 1.59
C PRO A 183 -1.65 -10.33 2.96
N LEU A 184 -1.03 -9.85 4.05
CA LEU A 184 -1.65 -9.89 5.38
C LEU A 184 -2.82 -8.91 5.50
N PHE A 185 -2.69 -7.70 4.94
CA PHE A 185 -3.80 -6.75 4.89
C PHE A 185 -4.92 -7.23 3.95
N MET A 186 -4.58 -7.85 2.82
CA MET A 186 -5.57 -8.50 1.95
C MET A 186 -6.33 -9.61 2.70
N THR A 187 -5.61 -10.43 3.48
CA THR A 187 -6.23 -11.47 4.32
C THR A 187 -7.19 -10.84 5.34
N ALA A 188 -6.76 -9.78 6.03
CA ALA A 188 -7.62 -9.06 6.99
C ALA A 188 -8.88 -8.50 6.31
N ALA A 189 -8.75 -7.98 5.09
CA ALA A 189 -9.86 -7.44 4.31
C ALA A 189 -10.84 -8.54 3.85
N CYS A 190 -10.34 -9.72 3.46
CA CYS A 190 -11.16 -10.88 3.10
C CYS A 190 -11.92 -11.44 4.31
N ASN A 191 -11.36 -11.35 5.52
CA ASN A 191 -12.00 -11.84 6.75
C ASN A 191 -13.20 -11.00 7.21
N LEU A 192 -13.37 -9.78 6.69
CA LEU A 192 -14.50 -8.91 7.04
C LEU A 192 -15.83 -9.52 6.62
N SER A 193 -16.86 -9.36 7.46
CA SER A 193 -18.23 -9.77 7.14
C SER A 193 -18.75 -9.08 5.87
N SER A 194 -18.41 -7.81 5.67
CA SER A 194 -18.75 -7.03 4.47
C SER A 194 -18.17 -7.60 3.17
N SER A 195 -17.10 -8.40 3.24
CA SER A 195 -16.44 -9.00 2.08
C SER A 195 -17.02 -10.36 1.69
N ARG A 196 -17.76 -11.02 2.60
CA ARG A 196 -18.19 -12.42 2.43
C ARG A 196 -19.12 -12.63 1.24
N ALA A 197 -20.11 -11.76 1.05
CA ALA A 197 -21.10 -11.92 -0.01
C ALA A 197 -20.44 -11.92 -1.39
N GLN A 198 -19.56 -10.96 -1.66
CA GLN A 198 -18.84 -10.84 -2.94
C GLN A 198 -17.89 -12.03 -3.17
N ILE A 199 -17.18 -12.48 -2.13
CA ILE A 199 -16.30 -13.66 -2.21
C ILE A 199 -17.11 -14.94 -2.50
N GLN A 200 -18.26 -15.12 -1.85
CA GLN A 200 -19.13 -16.27 -2.07
C GLN A 200 -19.68 -16.28 -3.50
N THR A 201 -20.14 -15.13 -4.00
CA THR A 201 -20.55 -14.99 -5.40
C THR A 201 -19.40 -15.35 -6.34
N ALA A 202 -18.20 -14.80 -6.11
CA ALA A 202 -17.02 -15.13 -6.92
C ALA A 202 -16.71 -16.64 -6.93
N ALA A 203 -16.76 -17.29 -5.75
CA ALA A 203 -16.50 -18.72 -5.61
C ALA A 203 -17.54 -19.58 -6.34
N MET A 204 -18.84 -19.22 -6.23
CA MET A 204 -19.91 -19.94 -6.94
C MET A 204 -19.73 -19.87 -8.45
N HIS A 205 -19.39 -18.69 -8.98
CA HIS A 205 -19.14 -18.53 -10.42
C HIS A 205 -17.93 -19.34 -10.88
N ALA A 206 -16.83 -19.38 -10.11
CA ALA A 206 -15.66 -20.17 -10.45
C ALA A 206 -15.96 -21.68 -10.50
N VAL A 207 -16.78 -22.20 -9.56
CA VAL A 207 -17.20 -23.61 -9.56
C VAL A 207 -18.05 -23.93 -10.80
N LEU A 208 -18.99 -23.07 -11.15
CA LEU A 208 -19.84 -23.27 -12.33
C LEU A 208 -19.04 -23.24 -13.63
N GLN A 209 -17.98 -22.43 -13.71
CA GLN A 209 -17.09 -22.37 -14.87
C GLN A 209 -16.18 -23.59 -14.97
N GLY A 210 -15.66 -24.12 -13.86
CA GLY A 210 -14.79 -25.31 -13.85
C GLY A 210 -15.53 -26.64 -14.02
N ALA A 211 -16.86 -26.65 -13.91
CA ALA A 211 -17.71 -27.81 -14.13
C ALA A 211 -18.19 -27.95 -15.59
N MET A 212 -17.89 -26.96 -16.45
CA MET A 212 -18.16 -26.98 -17.90
C MET A 212 -16.89 -27.36 -18.65
#